data_AF-A0A2C5YX43-F1
#
_entry.id   AF-A0A2C5YX43-F1
#
_cell.length_a   1.000
_cell.length_b   1.000
_cell.length_c   1.000
_cell.angle_alpha   90.00
_cell.angle_beta   90.00
_cell.angle_gamma   90.00
#
_symmetry.space_group_name_H-M   'P 1'
#
loop_
_entity.id
_entity.type
_entity.pdbx_description
1 polymer ?
#
loop_
_entity_poly.entity_id
_entity_poly.type
_entity_poly.pdbx_seq_one_letter_code
_entity_poly.pdbx_strand_id
1 'polypeptide(L)'
;MSWILAFQVSQSQSYEAARDEYHRRYKLQPPPGFEEWYKFALARGAAIIDEFDTIFKSISPFLAFRDLSHSSRTWQELTQGCVNGTIMDPFNGNTSKVLDTFGLPFVQNSSVMDICKHLEYRDMHGLSLSPTSMKLIRGVPVLSTGTLSNMADILIPSPAYTESGFKYVQEVDVDWENKRNKLYWTGSNTGGYAKDGTWLSFHRQRFVDFVQNKRRREHDYLRIGKTGLERVKSTFLNSRLYNVAFTRIFQCKRRQCREQRTHFQPIKPWANKDEALRYSLAFDLDGNGISGRFYKLLASKTLPLKQTLLREWHDERLVPWVHYAPGPQVRPVLGPVVEMALPKRIVKETERLMAEPVPGISAVPHDDNLRYFDVQIHGPSQSPYEGGVFKLELFLPDDYPMTPPKIRFLTKIFHPNVDKLGRICLDVLKNNWSPALQIRTILLSIQALLGAPNPDDPLAADVAKSWKENEQAAIATAKEWTKKYAQQP
;
A
#
# COMPACT_ATOMS: atom_id res chain seq x y z
N MET A 1 3.60 79.60 -12.35
CA MET A 1 3.85 78.32 -13.02
C MET A 1 2.58 77.49 -12.93
N SER A 2 2.11 76.93 -14.05
CA SER A 2 0.94 76.05 -14.08
C SER A 2 1.14 74.87 -13.12
N TRP A 3 0.11 74.51 -12.34
CA TRP A 3 0.12 73.36 -11.44
C TRP A 3 0.56 72.06 -12.15
N ILE A 4 0.33 71.96 -13.45
CA ILE A 4 0.74 70.84 -14.30
C ILE A 4 2.26 70.69 -14.37
N LEU A 5 2.99 71.80 -14.53
CA LEU A 5 4.46 71.78 -14.58
C LEU A 5 5.06 71.40 -13.24
N ALA A 6 4.48 71.90 -12.13
CA ALA A 6 4.92 71.52 -10.79
C ALA A 6 4.67 70.03 -10.49
N PHE A 7 3.54 69.48 -10.96
CA PHE A 7 3.19 68.08 -10.81
C PHE A 7 4.07 67.13 -11.66
N GLN A 8 4.47 67.56 -12.87
CA GLN A 8 5.39 66.78 -13.71
C GLN A 8 6.81 66.77 -13.14
N VAL A 9 7.28 67.90 -12.61
CA VAL A 9 8.61 67.99 -11.96
C VAL A 9 8.67 67.19 -10.66
N SER A 10 7.54 66.98 -9.98
CA SER A 10 7.49 66.18 -8.75
C SER A 10 7.53 64.66 -8.99
N GLN A 11 7.51 64.19 -10.24
CA GLN A 11 7.60 62.76 -10.56
C GLN A 11 9.04 62.25 -10.45
N SER A 12 9.21 60.98 -10.09
CA SER A 12 10.51 60.31 -10.01
C SER A 12 11.31 60.33 -11.33
N GLN A 13 12.52 60.88 -11.28
CA GLN A 13 13.42 61.04 -12.43
C GLN A 13 14.43 59.90 -12.62
N SER A 14 14.49 58.96 -11.67
CA SER A 14 15.27 57.73 -11.79
C SER A 14 14.50 56.52 -11.24
N TYR A 15 14.98 55.33 -11.59
CA TYR A 15 14.43 54.09 -11.06
C TYR A 15 14.53 54.02 -9.53
N GLU A 16 15.66 54.47 -8.96
CA GLU A 16 15.89 54.50 -7.52
C GLU A 16 14.88 55.43 -6.83
N ALA A 17 14.63 56.62 -7.40
CA ALA A 17 13.63 57.55 -6.90
C ALA A 17 12.21 56.94 -6.95
N ALA A 18 11.85 56.28 -8.06
CA ALA A 18 10.55 55.63 -8.20
C ALA A 18 10.37 54.44 -7.23
N ARG A 19 11.44 53.66 -7.02
CA ARG A 19 11.48 52.56 -6.03
C ARG A 19 11.30 53.09 -4.61
N ASP A 20 12.01 54.16 -4.26
CA ASP A 20 11.97 54.74 -2.92
C ASP A 20 10.61 55.42 -2.67
N GLU A 21 10.01 56.04 -3.68
CA GLU A 21 8.65 56.60 -3.62
C GLU A 21 7.58 55.51 -3.48
N TYR A 22 7.70 54.40 -4.24
CA TYR A 22 6.86 53.22 -4.07
C TYR A 22 6.95 52.68 -2.63
N HIS A 23 8.18 52.55 -2.10
CA HIS A 23 8.41 52.12 -0.72
C HIS A 23 7.84 53.09 0.31
N ARG A 24 7.99 54.40 0.09
CA ARG A 24 7.45 55.44 0.97
C ARG A 24 5.92 55.34 1.08
N ARG A 25 5.23 55.12 -0.04
CA ARG A 25 3.76 55.03 -0.13
C ARG A 25 3.19 53.75 0.48
N TYR A 26 3.69 52.59 0.04
CA TYR A 26 3.07 51.30 0.40
C TYR A 26 3.82 50.54 1.50
N LYS A 27 4.95 51.06 1.98
CA LYS A 27 5.82 50.42 3.00
C LYS A 27 6.33 49.05 2.58
N LEU A 28 6.44 48.82 1.28
CA LEU A 28 6.86 47.55 0.68
C LEU A 28 7.88 47.79 -0.42
N GLN A 29 8.74 46.80 -0.68
CA GLN A 29 9.58 46.84 -1.87
C GLN A 29 8.72 46.62 -3.12
N PRO A 30 9.01 47.28 -4.25
CA PRO A 30 8.28 47.04 -5.48
C PRO A 30 8.46 45.59 -5.98
N PRO A 31 7.48 45.07 -6.76
CA PRO A 31 7.50 43.68 -7.21
C PRO A 31 8.67 43.39 -8.18
N PRO A 32 9.06 42.11 -8.36
CA PRO A 32 9.99 41.72 -9.43
C PRO A 32 9.50 42.23 -10.80
N GLY A 33 10.41 42.78 -11.61
CA GLY A 33 10.07 43.38 -12.91
C GLY A 33 9.78 44.89 -12.88
N PHE A 34 9.87 45.54 -11.72
CA PHE A 34 9.53 46.97 -11.58
C PHE A 34 10.50 47.90 -12.32
N GLU A 35 11.78 47.53 -12.43
CA GLU A 35 12.77 48.33 -13.18
C GLU A 35 12.47 48.32 -14.68
N GLU A 36 12.09 47.16 -15.20
CA GLU A 36 11.67 46.96 -16.59
C GLU A 36 10.37 47.72 -16.88
N TRP A 37 9.41 47.70 -15.95
CA TRP A 37 8.21 48.53 -16.04
C TRP A 37 8.55 50.03 -16.07
N TYR A 38 9.46 50.50 -15.20
CA TYR A 38 9.89 51.90 -15.16
C TYR A 38 10.53 52.33 -16.49
N LYS A 39 11.46 51.52 -17.00
CA LYS A 39 12.10 51.74 -18.32
C LYS A 39 11.08 51.76 -19.45
N PHE A 40 10.09 50.87 -19.41
CA PHE A 40 9.01 50.81 -20.39
C PHE A 40 8.10 52.04 -20.34
N ALA A 41 7.76 52.53 -19.15
CA ALA A 41 6.95 53.74 -18.96
C ALA A 41 7.66 54.97 -19.53
N LEU A 42 8.96 55.13 -19.26
CA LEU A 42 9.78 56.21 -19.83
C LEU A 42 9.84 56.14 -21.36
N ALA A 43 10.09 54.95 -21.92
CA ALA A 43 10.19 54.76 -23.37
C ALA A 43 8.87 55.09 -24.12
N ARG A 44 7.73 55.02 -23.42
CA ARG A 44 6.39 55.35 -23.96
C ARG A 44 5.97 56.80 -23.69
N GLY A 45 6.84 57.61 -23.08
CA GLY A 45 6.55 59.01 -22.75
C GLY A 45 5.49 59.16 -21.65
N ALA A 46 5.43 58.23 -20.68
CA ALA A 46 4.51 58.33 -19.56
C ALA A 46 4.77 59.62 -18.76
N ALA A 47 3.79 60.53 -18.74
CA ALA A 47 3.89 61.81 -18.05
C ALA A 47 3.72 61.70 -16.52
N ILE A 48 3.18 60.58 -16.04
CA ILE A 48 2.94 60.29 -14.63
C ILE A 48 3.63 58.95 -14.33
N ILE A 49 4.73 59.02 -13.58
CA ILE A 49 5.54 57.85 -13.24
C ILE A 49 5.15 57.33 -11.86
N ASP A 50 4.86 58.22 -10.91
CA ASP A 50 4.54 57.82 -9.54
C ASP A 50 3.05 57.51 -9.36
N GLU A 51 2.39 56.93 -10.36
CA GLU A 51 1.04 56.36 -10.24
C GLU A 51 1.14 54.83 -10.20
N PHE A 52 1.32 54.33 -8.98
CA PHE A 52 1.59 52.93 -8.71
C PHE A 52 0.35 52.16 -8.25
N ASP A 53 -0.81 52.81 -8.11
CA ASP A 53 -1.99 52.19 -7.50
C ASP A 53 -2.44 50.95 -8.24
N THR A 54 -2.39 50.96 -9.57
CA THR A 54 -2.75 49.78 -10.36
C THR A 54 -1.80 48.62 -10.08
N ILE A 55 -0.48 48.87 -10.02
CA ILE A 55 0.51 47.85 -9.67
C ILE A 55 0.22 47.31 -8.28
N PHE A 56 0.08 48.20 -7.29
CA PHE A 56 -0.17 47.84 -5.90
C PHE A 56 -1.48 47.07 -5.73
N LYS A 57 -2.59 47.54 -6.32
CA LYS A 57 -3.92 46.89 -6.24
C LYS A 57 -3.92 45.54 -6.96
N SER A 58 -3.20 45.40 -8.07
CA SER A 58 -3.07 44.11 -8.78
C SER A 58 -2.24 43.09 -7.99
N ILE A 59 -1.23 43.51 -7.24
CA ILE A 59 -0.40 42.60 -6.45
C ILE A 59 -0.91 42.40 -5.01
N SER A 60 -1.72 43.31 -4.48
CA SER A 60 -2.13 43.28 -3.06
C SER A 60 -2.82 41.99 -2.63
N PRO A 61 -3.62 41.29 -3.46
CA PRO A 61 -4.19 40.01 -3.06
C PRO A 61 -3.12 38.92 -2.87
N PHE A 62 -2.00 39.04 -3.58
CA PHE A 62 -0.84 38.15 -3.46
C PHE A 62 0.08 38.56 -2.29
N LEU A 63 0.00 39.78 -1.78
CA LEU A 63 0.76 40.18 -0.58
C LEU A 63 0.21 39.52 0.70
N ALA A 64 -1.01 38.97 0.66
CA ALA A 64 -1.62 38.22 1.75
C ALA A 64 -1.21 36.74 1.81
N PHE A 65 -0.18 36.30 1.05
CA PHE A 65 0.31 34.93 1.13
C PHE A 65 0.78 34.60 2.54
N ARG A 66 0.22 33.54 3.09
CA ARG A 66 0.70 32.96 4.33
C ARG A 66 1.45 31.67 4.03
N ASP A 67 2.75 31.70 4.24
CA ASP A 67 3.58 30.50 4.13
C ASP A 67 3.38 29.62 5.38
N LEU A 68 2.77 28.46 5.16
CA LEU A 68 2.53 27.43 6.17
C LEU A 68 3.52 26.27 6.04
N SER A 69 4.53 26.38 5.18
CA SER A 69 5.56 25.36 5.01
C SER A 69 6.24 25.07 6.35
N HIS A 70 6.23 23.79 6.74
CA HIS A 70 6.73 23.27 8.01
C HIS A 70 6.03 23.82 9.27
N SER A 71 4.89 24.51 9.12
CA SER A 71 4.13 25.09 10.22
C SER A 71 3.33 24.02 10.97
N SER A 72 3.39 24.06 12.31
CA SER A 72 2.53 23.26 13.19
C SER A 72 1.16 23.91 13.44
N ARG A 73 0.92 25.11 12.89
CA ARG A 73 -0.37 25.79 12.96
C ARG A 73 -1.25 25.57 11.73
N THR A 74 -0.81 24.69 10.82
CA THR A 74 -1.45 24.51 9.51
C THR A 74 -2.91 24.13 9.67
N TRP A 75 -3.24 23.14 10.50
CA TRP A 75 -4.63 22.77 10.76
C TRP A 75 -5.51 23.96 11.17
N GLN A 76 -5.09 24.78 12.14
CA GLN A 76 -5.87 25.92 12.61
C GLN A 76 -6.15 26.95 11.50
N GLU A 77 -5.16 27.17 10.62
CA GLU A 77 -5.30 28.10 9.50
C GLU A 77 -6.24 27.58 8.42
N LEU A 78 -6.16 26.27 8.14
CA LEU A 78 -7.02 25.61 7.17
C LEU A 78 -8.46 25.51 7.66
N THR A 79 -8.69 25.30 8.95
CA THR A 79 -10.03 25.14 9.50
C THR A 79 -10.63 26.42 10.08
N GLN A 80 -9.99 27.58 9.92
CA GLN A 80 -10.48 28.85 10.48
C GLN A 80 -11.90 29.21 10.00
N GLY A 81 -12.28 28.78 8.80
CA GLY A 81 -13.61 28.99 8.22
C GLY A 81 -14.63 27.87 8.47
N CYS A 82 -14.25 26.81 9.19
CA CYS A 82 -15.18 25.74 9.57
C CYS A 82 -16.03 26.22 10.75
N VAL A 83 -17.37 26.19 10.62
CA VAL A 83 -18.31 26.56 11.70
C VAL A 83 -19.22 25.37 11.99
N ASN A 84 -19.30 24.94 13.25
CA ASN A 84 -20.10 23.79 13.71
C ASN A 84 -19.91 22.49 12.89
N GLY A 85 -18.70 22.26 12.36
CA GLY A 85 -18.41 21.08 11.55
C GLY A 85 -18.91 21.17 10.09
N THR A 86 -19.28 22.36 9.63
CA THR A 86 -19.74 22.64 8.27
C THR A 86 -18.98 23.82 7.66
N ILE A 87 -18.89 23.83 6.33
CA ILE A 87 -18.39 24.98 5.56
C ILE A 87 -19.46 26.08 5.67
N MET A 88 -19.08 27.30 6.05
CA MET A 88 -19.97 28.45 5.85
C MET A 88 -20.06 28.72 4.34
N ASP A 89 -21.14 28.28 3.72
CA ASP A 89 -21.49 28.67 2.36
C ASP A 89 -22.31 29.98 2.40
N PRO A 90 -21.79 31.11 1.87
CA PRO A 90 -22.56 32.35 1.77
C PRO A 90 -23.73 32.22 0.77
N PHE A 91 -23.71 31.21 -0.11
CA PHE A 91 -24.72 30.94 -1.11
C PHE A 91 -25.49 29.69 -0.71
N ASN A 92 -26.45 29.87 0.20
CA ASN A 92 -27.36 28.82 0.67
C ASN A 92 -27.95 28.03 -0.52
N GLY A 93 -27.33 26.90 -0.84
CA GLY A 93 -27.70 26.00 -1.91
C GLY A 93 -27.38 24.60 -1.45
N ASN A 94 -28.27 24.06 -0.63
CA ASN A 94 -28.29 22.69 -0.14
C ASN A 94 -28.25 21.71 -1.33
N THR A 95 -27.06 21.48 -1.86
CA THR A 95 -26.77 20.51 -2.91
C THR A 95 -25.67 19.62 -2.36
N SER A 96 -26.06 18.73 -1.43
CA SER A 96 -25.47 17.40 -1.46
C SER A 96 -25.70 16.90 -2.88
N LYS A 97 -24.73 17.11 -3.78
CA LYS A 97 -24.69 16.44 -5.08
C LYS A 97 -24.73 14.96 -4.75
N VAL A 98 -25.91 14.37 -4.84
CA VAL A 98 -26.12 12.94 -4.71
C VAL A 98 -25.26 12.35 -5.81
N LEU A 99 -24.19 11.65 -5.44
CA LEU A 99 -23.39 10.90 -6.40
C LEU A 99 -24.39 9.96 -7.10
N ASP A 100 -24.49 10.01 -8.43
CA ASP A 100 -25.26 9.01 -9.15
C ASP A 100 -24.58 7.66 -8.93
N THR A 101 -25.14 6.86 -8.04
CA THR A 101 -24.56 5.57 -7.66
C THR A 101 -24.93 4.48 -8.66
N PHE A 102 -25.66 4.79 -9.73
CA PHE A 102 -26.16 3.82 -10.71
C PHE A 102 -26.88 2.62 -10.04
N GLY A 103 -27.55 2.88 -8.91
CA GLY A 103 -28.25 1.85 -8.12
C GLY A 103 -27.39 1.05 -7.14
N LEU A 104 -26.11 1.39 -6.93
CA LEU A 104 -25.22 0.71 -5.98
C LEU A 104 -25.40 1.27 -4.54
N PRO A 105 -25.89 0.47 -3.56
CA PRO A 105 -26.30 0.97 -2.24
C PRO A 105 -25.13 1.32 -1.29
N PHE A 106 -23.89 0.96 -1.61
CA PHE A 106 -22.72 1.13 -0.74
C PHE A 106 -21.82 2.33 -1.12
N VAL A 107 -22.19 3.11 -2.15
CA VAL A 107 -21.42 4.25 -2.69
C VAL A 107 -21.97 5.59 -2.18
N GLN A 108 -22.14 5.76 -0.85
CA GLN A 108 -22.97 6.89 -0.36
C GLN A 108 -22.24 8.01 0.39
N ASN A 109 -20.95 7.91 0.74
CA ASN A 109 -20.38 8.88 1.68
C ASN A 109 -19.20 9.71 1.16
N SER A 110 -19.52 10.79 0.44
CA SER A 110 -18.57 11.86 0.06
C SER A 110 -18.09 12.71 1.23
N SER A 111 -18.74 12.62 2.42
CA SER A 111 -18.36 13.43 3.59
C SER A 111 -17.00 13.07 4.18
N VAL A 112 -16.44 11.92 3.82
CA VAL A 112 -15.18 11.40 4.37
C VAL A 112 -13.97 12.29 4.04
N MET A 113 -14.02 13.05 2.93
CA MET A 113 -12.98 14.03 2.57
C MET A 113 -13.22 15.41 3.20
N ASP A 114 -14.34 15.62 3.90
CA ASP A 114 -14.69 16.91 4.48
C ASP A 114 -13.89 17.16 5.77
N ILE A 115 -12.83 17.97 5.65
CA ILE A 115 -11.95 18.27 6.78
C ILE A 115 -12.63 19.08 7.89
N CYS A 116 -13.76 19.76 7.60
CA CYS A 116 -14.53 20.43 8.64
C CYS A 116 -15.33 19.44 9.50
N LYS A 117 -15.73 18.29 8.95
CA LYS A 117 -16.49 17.24 9.67
C LYS A 117 -15.58 16.26 10.43
N HIS A 118 -14.32 16.15 10.02
CA HIS A 118 -13.39 15.14 10.51
C HIS A 118 -12.19 15.77 11.23
N LEU A 119 -12.41 16.18 12.49
CA LEU A 119 -11.39 16.82 13.34
C LEU A 119 -10.18 15.91 13.61
N GLU A 120 -10.34 14.60 13.53
CA GLU A 120 -9.28 13.63 13.70
C GLU A 120 -8.14 13.81 12.69
N TYR A 121 -8.40 14.37 11.49
CA TYR A 121 -7.36 14.61 10.48
C TYR A 121 -6.31 15.63 10.91
N ARG A 122 -6.59 16.43 11.94
CA ARG A 122 -5.64 17.31 12.62
C ARG A 122 -4.36 16.58 12.98
N ASP A 123 -4.50 15.40 13.56
CA ASP A 123 -3.40 14.66 14.18
C ASP A 123 -3.01 13.40 13.40
N MET A 124 -3.48 13.29 12.15
CA MET A 124 -3.32 12.09 11.33
C MET A 124 -2.89 12.38 9.88
N HIS A 125 -2.58 13.62 9.53
CA HIS A 125 -2.16 13.92 8.16
C HIS A 125 -0.96 14.87 8.15
N GLY A 126 0.06 14.54 7.37
CA GLY A 126 1.28 15.36 7.33
C GLY A 126 1.03 16.76 6.75
N LEU A 127 0.08 16.90 5.82
CA LEU A 127 -0.41 18.22 5.34
C LEU A 127 -0.93 19.09 6.50
N SER A 128 -1.68 18.50 7.45
CA SER A 128 -2.25 19.20 8.61
C SER A 128 -1.21 19.52 9.69
N LEU A 129 -0.27 18.60 9.92
CA LEU A 129 0.69 18.66 11.03
C LEU A 129 1.93 19.50 10.70
N SER A 130 2.48 19.34 9.49
CA SER A 130 3.71 20.01 9.05
C SER A 130 3.86 19.79 7.55
N PRO A 131 3.18 20.57 6.69
CA PRO A 131 3.28 20.39 5.24
C PRO A 131 4.69 20.70 4.75
N THR A 132 5.18 20.01 3.72
CA THR A 132 6.49 20.33 3.14
C THR A 132 6.50 21.71 2.48
N SER A 133 5.43 22.02 1.76
CA SER A 133 5.22 23.31 1.13
C SER A 133 3.75 23.64 1.14
N MET A 134 3.35 24.80 1.63
CA MET A 134 1.97 25.25 1.57
C MET A 134 1.89 26.77 1.62
N LYS A 135 1.39 27.38 0.56
CA LYS A 135 1.10 28.81 0.51
C LYS A 135 -0.41 28.98 0.55
N LEU A 136 -0.91 29.52 1.66
CA LEU A 136 -2.33 29.84 1.80
C LEU A 136 -2.58 31.25 1.26
N ILE A 137 -3.58 31.39 0.39
CA ILE A 137 -4.09 32.67 -0.10
C ILE A 137 -5.60 32.71 0.15
N ARG A 138 -6.13 33.91 0.39
CA ARG A 138 -7.57 34.14 0.59
C ARG A 138 -8.02 35.24 -0.37
N GLY A 139 -9.23 35.11 -0.91
CA GLY A 139 -9.85 36.17 -1.73
C GLY A 139 -9.45 36.20 -3.20
N VAL A 140 -8.71 35.20 -3.70
CA VAL A 140 -8.36 35.08 -5.13
C VAL A 140 -8.56 33.63 -5.58
N PRO A 141 -9.14 33.38 -6.77
CA PRO A 141 -9.17 32.05 -7.36
C PRO A 141 -7.75 31.54 -7.65
N VAL A 142 -7.46 30.29 -7.28
CA VAL A 142 -6.18 29.63 -7.54
C VAL A 142 -6.42 28.43 -8.44
N LEU A 143 -5.58 28.24 -9.45
CA LEU A 143 -5.54 26.99 -10.20
C LEU A 143 -4.74 25.96 -9.40
N SER A 144 -5.37 24.86 -9.02
CA SER A 144 -4.75 23.81 -8.20
C SER A 144 -4.97 22.44 -8.81
N THR A 145 -4.00 21.55 -8.70
CA THR A 145 -4.14 20.16 -9.17
C THR A 145 -4.95 19.28 -8.21
N GLY A 146 -5.13 19.76 -6.97
CA GLY A 146 -6.00 19.18 -5.97
C GLY A 146 -6.25 20.17 -4.84
N THR A 147 -7.41 20.09 -4.20
CA THR A 147 -7.84 21.07 -3.20
C THR A 147 -8.56 20.42 -2.03
N LEU A 148 -8.52 21.03 -0.84
CA LEU A 148 -9.27 20.52 0.32
C LEU A 148 -10.77 20.81 0.17
N SER A 149 -11.61 20.12 0.97
CA SER A 149 -13.06 20.24 0.88
C SER A 149 -13.57 21.68 1.07
N ASN A 150 -12.91 22.45 1.93
CA ASN A 150 -13.30 23.80 2.32
C ASN A 150 -12.56 24.91 1.56
N MET A 151 -11.88 24.56 0.48
CA MET A 151 -11.19 25.49 -0.42
C MET A 151 -11.97 25.64 -1.72
N ALA A 152 -11.86 26.82 -2.34
CA ALA A 152 -12.59 27.20 -3.55
C ALA A 152 -11.67 27.27 -4.79
N ASP A 153 -10.57 26.50 -4.78
CA ASP A 153 -9.63 26.45 -5.89
C ASP A 153 -10.31 25.91 -7.15
N ILE A 154 -9.88 26.44 -8.31
CA ILE A 154 -10.28 25.92 -9.62
C ILE A 154 -9.37 24.72 -9.93
N LEU A 155 -9.98 23.54 -10.00
CA LEU A 155 -9.26 22.30 -10.21
C LEU A 155 -8.83 22.13 -11.66
N ILE A 156 -7.55 21.82 -11.87
CA ILE A 156 -6.96 21.51 -13.18
C ILE A 156 -6.27 20.14 -13.16
N PRO A 157 -6.10 19.47 -14.32
CA PRO A 157 -5.34 18.24 -14.39
C PRO A 157 -3.89 18.42 -13.93
N SER A 158 -3.41 17.47 -13.13
CA SER A 158 -2.01 17.46 -12.73
C SER A 158 -1.10 17.18 -13.92
N PRO A 159 -0.05 18.00 -14.15
CA PRO A 159 0.97 17.70 -15.14
C PRO A 159 1.61 16.32 -14.95
N ALA A 160 1.66 15.84 -13.70
CA ALA A 160 2.18 14.51 -13.35
C ALA A 160 1.54 13.40 -14.18
N TYR A 161 0.26 13.49 -14.54
CA TYR A 161 -0.42 12.47 -15.35
C TYR A 161 0.14 12.33 -16.78
N THR A 162 0.88 13.35 -17.25
CA THR A 162 1.51 13.34 -18.58
C THR A 162 3.01 13.05 -18.54
N GLU A 163 3.63 13.02 -17.35
CA GLU A 163 5.04 12.73 -17.20
C GLU A 163 5.35 11.24 -17.48
N SER A 164 6.49 10.97 -18.11
CA SER A 164 6.90 9.61 -18.50
C SER A 164 7.06 8.65 -17.31
N GLY A 165 7.28 9.18 -16.10
CA GLY A 165 7.34 8.40 -14.86
C GLY A 165 5.97 7.83 -14.43
N PHE A 166 4.88 8.48 -14.82
CA PHE A 166 3.53 8.17 -14.34
C PHE A 166 2.59 7.65 -15.43
N LYS A 167 2.98 7.71 -16.70
CA LYS A 167 2.23 7.11 -17.80
C LYS A 167 2.15 5.58 -17.69
N TYR A 168 0.96 5.04 -17.94
CA TYR A 168 0.72 3.61 -18.10
C TYR A 168 1.39 3.09 -19.38
N VAL A 169 1.88 1.86 -19.32
CA VAL A 169 2.56 1.15 -20.40
C VAL A 169 2.00 -0.28 -20.39
N GLN A 170 1.34 -0.69 -21.46
CA GLN A 170 0.59 -1.94 -21.50
C GLN A 170 1.50 -3.17 -21.52
N GLU A 171 2.68 -3.04 -22.12
CA GLU A 171 3.65 -4.12 -22.32
C GLU A 171 4.26 -4.63 -21.00
N VAL A 172 4.19 -3.83 -19.93
CA VAL A 172 4.70 -4.18 -18.60
C VAL A 172 3.60 -4.59 -17.62
N ASP A 173 2.33 -4.44 -18.00
CA ASP A 173 1.20 -4.88 -17.19
C ASP A 173 1.00 -6.40 -17.36
N VAL A 174 0.54 -7.04 -16.29
CA VAL A 174 0.35 -8.48 -16.20
C VAL A 174 -1.15 -8.78 -16.13
N ASP A 175 -1.60 -9.83 -16.82
CA ASP A 175 -2.99 -10.28 -16.73
C ASP A 175 -3.39 -10.57 -15.27
N TRP A 176 -4.66 -10.30 -14.93
CA TRP A 176 -5.17 -10.40 -13.56
C TRP A 176 -4.82 -11.72 -12.88
N GLU A 177 -5.04 -12.84 -13.56
CA GLU A 177 -4.76 -14.21 -13.05
C GLU A 177 -3.29 -14.45 -12.70
N ASN A 178 -2.38 -13.69 -13.32
CA ASN A 178 -0.95 -13.80 -13.12
C ASN A 178 -0.41 -12.75 -12.13
N LYS A 179 -1.26 -11.88 -11.57
CA LYS A 179 -0.85 -10.89 -10.59
C LYS A 179 -0.61 -11.54 -9.23
N ARG A 180 0.37 -11.01 -8.50
CA ARG A 180 0.62 -11.40 -7.11
C ARG A 180 -0.56 -10.98 -6.24
N ASN A 181 -1.15 -11.92 -5.51
CA ASN A 181 -2.24 -11.62 -4.60
C ASN A 181 -1.75 -10.96 -3.29
N LYS A 182 -1.22 -9.74 -3.42
CA LYS A 182 -0.70 -8.92 -2.32
C LYS A 182 -1.08 -7.48 -2.56
N LEU A 183 -1.21 -6.70 -1.49
CA LEU A 183 -1.33 -5.25 -1.56
C LEU A 183 0.04 -4.61 -1.73
N TYR A 184 0.18 -3.77 -2.74
CA TYR A 184 1.43 -3.07 -3.04
C TYR A 184 1.36 -1.58 -2.71
N TRP A 185 2.41 -1.07 -2.07
CA TRP A 185 2.74 0.35 -2.09
C TRP A 185 4.22 0.55 -1.78
N THR A 186 4.91 1.30 -2.61
CA THR A 186 6.23 1.80 -2.24
C THR A 186 6.33 3.27 -2.59
N GLY A 187 7.01 4.04 -1.77
CA GLY A 187 7.20 5.45 -2.04
C GLY A 187 8.20 6.09 -1.10
N SER A 188 8.43 7.38 -1.32
CA SER A 188 9.21 8.18 -0.37
C SER A 188 8.34 8.66 0.79
N ASN A 189 8.98 9.13 1.86
CA ASN A 189 8.35 9.64 3.08
C ASN A 189 7.67 11.02 2.94
N THR A 190 7.20 11.36 1.74
CA THR A 190 6.55 12.64 1.42
C THR A 190 5.18 12.78 2.09
N GLY A 191 4.54 13.93 1.94
CA GLY A 191 3.21 14.21 2.49
C GLY A 191 3.23 14.88 3.85
N GLY A 192 4.42 15.21 4.34
CA GLY A 192 4.70 16.07 5.46
C GLY A 192 6.21 16.20 5.66
N TYR A 193 6.64 17.27 6.32
CA TYR A 193 8.02 17.51 6.68
C TYR A 193 8.24 17.21 8.16
N ALA A 194 9.03 16.19 8.45
CA ALA A 194 9.29 15.79 9.83
C ALA A 194 10.32 16.68 10.51
N LYS A 195 9.85 17.56 11.40
CA LYS A 195 10.69 18.44 12.23
C LYS A 195 10.88 17.97 13.67
N ASP A 196 9.99 17.10 14.14
CA ASP A 196 9.91 16.52 15.49
C ASP A 196 9.25 15.13 15.43
N GLY A 197 8.97 14.50 16.57
CA GLY A 197 8.41 13.14 16.65
C GLY A 197 6.99 12.94 16.10
N THR A 198 6.28 14.02 15.70
CA THR A 198 4.93 13.92 15.12
C THR A 198 4.89 13.20 13.79
N TRP A 199 6.04 12.95 13.15
CA TRP A 199 6.14 12.18 11.91
C TRP A 199 5.53 10.79 11.98
N LEU A 200 5.44 10.19 13.18
CA LEU A 200 4.76 8.90 13.40
C LEU A 200 3.26 8.96 13.10
N SER A 201 2.68 10.15 13.08
CA SER A 201 1.25 10.40 12.83
C SER A 201 0.93 10.71 11.36
N PHE A 202 1.95 10.97 10.53
CA PHE A 202 1.75 11.26 9.11
C PHE A 202 1.14 10.05 8.39
N HIS A 203 0.24 10.28 7.43
CA HIS A 203 -0.57 9.23 6.80
C HIS A 203 0.24 8.09 6.17
N ARG A 204 1.33 8.39 5.44
CA ARG A 204 2.21 7.36 4.88
C ARG A 204 2.95 6.58 5.97
N GLN A 205 3.44 7.26 6.99
CA GLN A 205 4.16 6.66 8.11
C GLN A 205 3.24 5.75 8.91
N ARG A 206 2.01 6.17 9.20
CA ARG A 206 1.01 5.31 9.86
C ARG A 206 0.71 4.07 9.03
N PHE A 207 0.52 4.23 7.72
CA PHE A 207 0.23 3.13 6.83
C PHE A 207 1.37 2.10 6.79
N VAL A 208 2.62 2.55 6.59
CA VAL A 208 3.79 1.65 6.59
C VAL A 208 4.01 1.01 7.96
N ASP A 209 3.89 1.79 9.05
CA ASP A 209 4.03 1.30 10.44
C ASP A 209 2.99 0.22 10.76
N PHE A 210 1.76 0.43 10.32
CA PHE A 210 0.65 -0.52 10.45
C PHE A 210 0.94 -1.81 9.69
N VAL A 211 1.20 -1.72 8.38
CA VAL A 211 1.37 -2.88 7.51
C VAL A 211 2.61 -3.72 7.89
N GLN A 212 3.66 -3.08 8.38
CA GLN A 212 4.86 -3.77 8.86
C GLN A 212 4.74 -4.29 10.30
N ASN A 213 3.57 -4.15 10.93
CA ASN A 213 3.26 -4.55 12.31
C ASN A 213 4.30 -4.09 13.35
N LYS A 214 4.91 -2.91 13.18
CA LYS A 214 6.05 -2.46 13.99
C LYS A 214 5.70 -2.26 15.47
N ARG A 215 4.43 -1.99 15.77
CA ARG A 215 3.93 -1.73 17.12
C ARG A 215 3.21 -2.91 17.79
N ARG A 216 3.18 -4.10 17.16
CA ARG A 216 2.51 -5.33 17.66
C ARG A 216 1.14 -5.06 18.31
N ARG A 217 0.28 -4.34 17.60
CA ARG A 217 -1.05 -3.95 18.09
C ARG A 217 -2.07 -5.06 17.81
N GLU A 218 -3.17 -5.07 18.56
CA GLU A 218 -4.37 -5.80 18.16
C GLU A 218 -4.97 -5.13 16.91
N HIS A 219 -5.28 -5.93 15.90
CA HIS A 219 -5.88 -5.54 14.63
C HIS A 219 -7.32 -6.04 14.56
N ASP A 220 -8.20 -5.21 13.99
CA ASP A 220 -9.58 -5.58 13.71
C ASP A 220 -9.67 -6.25 12.33
N TYR A 221 -10.15 -7.49 12.31
CA TYR A 221 -10.45 -8.26 11.12
C TYR A 221 -11.95 -8.39 10.93
N LEU A 222 -12.38 -8.38 9.67
CA LEU A 222 -13.74 -8.70 9.30
C LEU A 222 -13.83 -10.17 8.88
N ARG A 223 -14.70 -10.92 9.54
CA ARG A 223 -14.95 -12.34 9.25
C ARG A 223 -16.42 -12.55 8.95
N ILE A 224 -16.71 -13.33 7.91
CA ILE A 224 -18.07 -13.81 7.66
C ILE A 224 -18.36 -14.93 8.69
N GLY A 225 -19.24 -14.60 9.64
CA GLY A 225 -19.83 -15.48 10.64
C GLY A 225 -21.07 -16.20 10.11
N LYS A 226 -21.83 -16.84 11.01
CA LYS A 226 -23.06 -17.56 10.62
C LYS A 226 -24.24 -16.63 10.34
N THR A 227 -24.24 -15.45 10.94
CA THR A 227 -25.35 -14.49 10.90
C THR A 227 -24.98 -13.18 10.19
N GLY A 228 -23.76 -13.05 9.66
CA GLY A 228 -23.30 -11.86 8.97
C GLY A 228 -21.80 -11.59 9.15
N LEU A 229 -21.42 -10.32 8.98
CA LEU A 229 -20.06 -9.83 9.18
C LEU A 229 -19.80 -9.58 10.67
N GLU A 230 -18.78 -10.25 11.21
CA GLU A 230 -18.32 -10.13 12.59
C GLU A 230 -16.93 -9.50 12.62
N ARG A 231 -16.68 -8.64 13.61
CA ARG A 231 -15.35 -8.07 13.87
C ARG A 231 -14.60 -8.97 14.86
N VAL A 232 -13.40 -9.40 14.49
CA VAL A 232 -12.53 -10.25 15.31
C VAL A 232 -11.21 -9.53 15.53
N LYS A 233 -10.72 -9.52 16.78
CA LYS A 233 -9.41 -8.95 17.09
C LYS A 233 -8.32 -10.01 16.98
N SER A 234 -7.18 -9.65 16.40
CA SER A 234 -5.98 -10.48 16.39
C SER A 234 -4.72 -9.63 16.42
N THR A 235 -3.73 -10.04 17.21
CA THR A 235 -2.38 -9.44 17.21
C THR A 235 -1.55 -9.88 16.01
N PHE A 236 -1.96 -10.97 15.35
CA PHE A 236 -1.34 -11.44 14.13
C PHE A 236 -1.71 -10.52 12.97
N LEU A 237 -0.70 -10.03 12.26
CA LEU A 237 -0.84 -9.38 10.95
C LEU A 237 -0.08 -10.23 9.94
N ASN A 238 -0.79 -10.77 8.95
CA ASN A 238 -0.14 -11.51 7.87
C ASN A 238 0.61 -10.54 6.95
N SER A 239 1.83 -10.18 7.33
CA SER A 239 2.70 -9.29 6.56
C SER A 239 3.01 -9.82 5.15
N ARG A 240 2.83 -11.12 4.89
CA ARG A 240 3.03 -11.73 3.57
C ARG A 240 2.03 -11.24 2.52
N LEU A 241 0.86 -10.75 2.94
CA LEU A 241 -0.16 -10.16 2.06
C LEU A 241 0.21 -8.75 1.60
N TYR A 242 1.33 -8.20 2.06
CA TYR A 242 1.69 -6.82 1.80
C TYR A 242 3.11 -6.70 1.28
N ASN A 243 3.27 -5.89 0.24
CA ASN A 243 4.56 -5.43 -0.22
C ASN A 243 4.64 -3.91 -0.07
N VAL A 244 4.83 -3.48 1.19
CA VAL A 244 4.77 -2.08 1.60
C VAL A 244 6.06 -1.63 2.26
N ALA A 245 6.70 -0.62 1.68
CA ALA A 245 7.94 -0.07 2.23
C ALA A 245 8.24 1.36 1.75
N PHE A 246 9.02 2.09 2.55
CA PHE A 246 9.66 3.30 2.06
C PHE A 246 10.85 2.97 1.15
N THR A 247 11.03 3.77 0.10
CA THR A 247 12.20 3.71 -0.79
C THR A 247 13.21 4.82 -0.51
N ARG A 248 12.74 5.96 0.02
CA ARG A 248 13.59 7.11 0.33
C ARG A 248 13.03 7.91 1.49
N ILE A 249 13.91 8.28 2.41
CA ILE A 249 13.62 9.15 3.56
C ILE A 249 14.39 10.46 3.38
N PHE A 250 13.69 11.57 3.10
CA PHE A 250 14.32 12.86 2.81
C PHE A 250 13.54 14.12 3.25
N GLN A 251 12.20 14.06 3.42
CA GLN A 251 11.42 15.23 3.85
C GLN A 251 11.40 15.37 5.38
N CYS A 252 12.57 15.64 5.94
CA CYS A 252 12.78 15.62 7.37
C CYS A 252 14.03 16.41 7.76
N LYS A 253 14.05 16.93 9.00
CA LYS A 253 15.28 17.38 9.65
C LYS A 253 16.24 16.19 9.82
N ARG A 254 17.55 16.45 9.83
CA ARG A 254 18.60 15.42 9.86
C ARG A 254 18.40 14.36 10.95
N ARG A 255 18.00 14.78 12.17
CA ARG A 255 17.71 13.86 13.28
C ARG A 255 16.50 12.97 12.97
N GLN A 256 15.38 13.55 12.57
CA GLN A 256 14.14 12.83 12.25
C GLN A 256 14.32 11.90 11.05
N CYS A 257 15.15 12.27 10.05
CA CYS A 257 15.50 11.36 8.96
C CYS A 257 16.25 10.12 9.46
N ARG A 258 17.19 10.27 10.40
CA ARG A 258 17.88 9.12 11.01
C ARG A 258 16.92 8.23 11.78
N GLU A 259 16.05 8.83 12.61
CA GLU A 259 15.04 8.11 13.39
C GLU A 259 14.09 7.31 12.46
N GLN A 260 13.55 7.94 11.40
CA GLN A 260 12.71 7.26 10.41
C GLN A 260 13.46 6.14 9.68
N ARG A 261 14.74 6.36 9.33
CA ARG A 261 15.56 5.32 8.68
C ARG A 261 15.74 4.11 9.57
N THR A 262 15.95 4.29 10.86
CA THR A 262 16.04 3.19 11.82
C THR A 262 14.69 2.50 12.01
N HIS A 263 13.61 3.27 12.15
CA HIS A 263 12.27 2.75 12.42
C HIS A 263 11.71 1.88 11.27
N PHE A 264 11.88 2.34 10.02
CA PHE A 264 11.31 1.70 8.83
C PHE A 264 12.26 0.74 8.11
N GLN A 265 13.24 0.15 8.81
CA GLN A 265 14.06 -0.91 8.20
C GLN A 265 13.24 -2.19 7.92
N PRO A 266 13.47 -2.87 6.79
CA PRO A 266 14.38 -2.48 5.71
C PRO A 266 13.79 -1.40 4.78
N ILE A 267 14.61 -0.42 4.40
CA ILE A 267 14.29 0.53 3.32
C ILE A 267 14.62 -0.13 1.98
N LYS A 268 13.70 -0.06 1.01
CA LYS A 268 13.99 -0.57 -0.34
C LYS A 268 14.92 0.40 -1.08
N PRO A 269 16.01 -0.08 -1.70
CA PRO A 269 16.98 0.80 -2.37
C PRO A 269 16.37 1.52 -3.59
N TRP A 270 15.48 0.83 -4.29
CA TRP A 270 14.78 1.34 -5.47
C TRP A 270 13.46 0.58 -5.65
N ALA A 271 12.48 1.20 -6.29
CA ALA A 271 11.26 0.54 -6.73
C ALA A 271 10.97 0.92 -8.17
N ASN A 272 10.71 -0.09 -9.01
CA ASN A 272 10.30 0.14 -10.38
C ASN A 272 8.97 0.93 -10.39
N LYS A 273 8.89 1.95 -11.24
CA LYS A 273 7.70 2.80 -11.42
C LYS A 273 6.45 2.01 -11.85
N ASP A 274 6.66 0.82 -12.42
CA ASP A 274 5.63 -0.10 -12.93
C ASP A 274 5.42 -1.32 -12.02
N GLU A 275 6.16 -1.44 -10.91
CA GLU A 275 6.09 -2.62 -10.03
C GLU A 275 4.67 -2.86 -9.50
N ALA A 276 3.90 -1.79 -9.25
CA ALA A 276 2.51 -1.89 -8.79
C ALA A 276 1.62 -2.70 -9.73
N LEU A 277 1.93 -2.72 -11.04
CA LEU A 277 1.16 -3.45 -12.05
C LEU A 277 1.29 -4.97 -11.92
N ARG A 278 2.23 -5.47 -11.10
CA ARG A 278 2.39 -6.91 -10.85
C ARG A 278 1.53 -7.44 -9.70
N TYR A 279 0.73 -6.58 -9.06
CA TYR A 279 -0.03 -6.91 -7.85
C TYR A 279 -1.52 -6.72 -8.07
N SER A 280 -2.35 -7.60 -7.49
CA SER A 280 -3.81 -7.52 -7.60
C SER A 280 -4.34 -6.21 -7.02
N LEU A 281 -3.74 -5.73 -5.92
CA LEU A 281 -4.13 -4.50 -5.24
C LEU A 281 -2.96 -3.50 -5.18
N ALA A 282 -3.23 -2.24 -5.51
CA ALA A 282 -2.29 -1.14 -5.30
C ALA A 282 -2.93 -0.06 -4.42
N PHE A 283 -2.30 0.24 -3.29
CA PHE A 283 -2.75 1.31 -2.42
C PHE A 283 -2.24 2.64 -2.96
N ASP A 284 -3.10 3.65 -3.03
CA ASP A 284 -2.80 4.99 -3.52
C ASP A 284 -3.01 5.99 -2.39
N LEU A 285 -1.96 6.73 -2.06
CA LEU A 285 -1.88 7.63 -0.90
C LEU A 285 -1.38 9.00 -1.34
N ASP A 286 -1.98 10.03 -0.78
CA ASP A 286 -1.51 11.41 -0.91
C ASP A 286 -0.02 11.54 -0.64
N GLY A 287 0.64 12.40 -1.40
CA GLY A 287 2.00 12.84 -1.15
C GLY A 287 1.99 14.25 -0.57
N ASN A 288 2.89 15.10 -1.05
CA ASN A 288 2.78 16.55 -0.78
C ASN A 288 1.57 17.20 -1.45
N GLY A 289 0.89 16.46 -2.33
CA GLY A 289 -0.35 16.80 -3.00
C GLY A 289 -0.98 15.50 -3.50
N ILE A 290 -1.69 15.59 -4.62
CA ILE A 290 -2.35 14.45 -5.27
C ILE A 290 -1.37 13.36 -5.70
N SER A 291 -1.87 12.14 -5.89
CA SER A 291 -1.04 11.04 -6.41
C SER A 291 -0.93 11.05 -7.93
N GLY A 292 0.27 11.35 -8.45
CA GLY A 292 0.55 11.27 -9.88
C GLY A 292 0.41 9.86 -10.48
N ARG A 293 0.42 8.80 -9.65
CA ARG A 293 0.30 7.40 -10.13
C ARG A 293 -1.13 6.96 -10.39
N PHE A 294 -2.12 7.69 -9.88
CA PHE A 294 -3.49 7.21 -9.81
C PHE A 294 -4.06 6.84 -11.19
N TYR A 295 -3.85 7.66 -12.22
CA TYR A 295 -4.30 7.36 -13.59
C TYR A 295 -3.63 6.12 -14.18
N LYS A 296 -2.36 5.88 -13.88
CA LYS A 296 -1.68 4.64 -14.30
C LYS A 296 -2.30 3.42 -13.63
N LEU A 297 -2.67 3.53 -12.35
CA LEU A 297 -3.33 2.42 -11.65
C LEU A 297 -4.73 2.18 -12.19
N LEU A 298 -5.51 3.23 -12.46
CA LEU A 298 -6.84 3.14 -13.08
C LEU A 298 -6.80 2.50 -14.47
N ALA A 299 -5.78 2.82 -15.28
CA ALA A 299 -5.62 2.25 -16.62
C ALA A 299 -5.11 0.80 -16.61
N SER A 300 -4.58 0.34 -15.48
CA SER A 300 -4.01 -1.00 -15.36
C SER A 300 -5.04 -2.05 -15.00
N LYS A 301 -4.63 -3.31 -15.09
CA LYS A 301 -5.42 -4.45 -14.59
C LYS A 301 -5.37 -4.56 -13.06
N THR A 302 -4.72 -3.66 -12.33
CA THR A 302 -4.62 -3.70 -10.85
C THR A 302 -5.79 -2.93 -10.23
N LEU A 303 -6.36 -3.40 -9.11
CA LEU A 303 -7.41 -2.67 -8.39
C LEU A 303 -6.78 -1.57 -7.50
N PRO A 304 -7.00 -0.28 -7.79
CA PRO A 304 -6.52 0.79 -6.93
C PRO A 304 -7.38 0.95 -5.67
N LEU A 305 -6.74 1.04 -4.51
CA LEU A 305 -7.34 1.47 -3.25
C LEU A 305 -6.93 2.91 -2.97
N LYS A 306 -7.82 3.89 -3.09
CA LYS A 306 -7.46 5.32 -2.97
C LYS A 306 -7.77 5.87 -1.58
N GLN A 307 -6.77 6.48 -0.95
CA GLN A 307 -6.91 7.27 0.26
C GLN A 307 -6.37 8.70 -0.01
N THR A 308 -7.28 9.67 -0.04
CA THR A 308 -6.99 11.09 -0.30
C THR A 308 -7.82 12.02 0.59
N LEU A 309 -7.28 13.19 0.95
CA LEU A 309 -8.03 14.34 1.47
C LEU A 309 -8.23 15.44 0.41
N LEU A 310 -7.62 15.28 -0.75
CA LEU A 310 -7.65 16.24 -1.85
C LEU A 310 -8.72 15.85 -2.86
N ARG A 311 -9.60 16.79 -3.17
CA ARG A 311 -10.49 16.74 -4.33
C ARG A 311 -9.71 17.02 -5.59
N GLU A 312 -10.02 16.31 -6.66
CA GLU A 312 -9.41 16.43 -7.97
C GLU A 312 -10.46 16.71 -9.06
N TRP A 313 -10.02 17.22 -10.21
CA TRP A 313 -10.90 17.61 -11.33
C TRP A 313 -11.74 16.46 -11.90
N HIS A 314 -11.35 15.21 -11.65
CA HIS A 314 -11.98 14.00 -12.20
C HIS A 314 -12.92 13.30 -11.21
N ASP A 315 -13.02 13.77 -9.97
CA ASP A 315 -13.81 13.11 -8.92
C ASP A 315 -15.31 13.03 -9.25
N GLU A 316 -15.83 13.93 -10.09
CA GLU A 316 -17.23 13.87 -10.56
C GLU A 316 -17.47 12.79 -11.64
N ARG A 317 -16.39 12.20 -12.18
CA ARG A 317 -16.44 11.17 -13.23
C ARG A 317 -16.09 9.79 -12.69
N LEU A 318 -15.33 9.72 -11.61
CA LEU A 318 -14.92 8.47 -11.00
C LEU A 318 -15.92 8.02 -9.94
N VAL A 319 -16.57 6.90 -10.21
CA VAL A 319 -17.48 6.24 -9.27
C VAL A 319 -16.69 5.25 -8.38
N PRO A 320 -16.70 5.41 -7.05
CA PRO A 320 -16.10 4.44 -6.13
C PRO A 320 -16.73 3.05 -6.32
N TRP A 321 -15.93 2.02 -6.09
CA TRP A 321 -16.20 0.60 -6.33
C TRP A 321 -16.46 0.16 -7.77
N VAL A 322 -16.66 1.11 -8.69
CA VAL A 322 -16.64 0.85 -10.14
C VAL A 322 -15.23 1.04 -10.69
N HIS A 323 -14.60 2.17 -10.38
CA HIS A 323 -13.28 2.53 -10.91
C HIS A 323 -12.15 2.26 -9.90
N TYR A 324 -12.42 2.43 -8.61
CA TYR A 324 -11.43 2.25 -7.54
C TYR A 324 -12.11 1.87 -6.22
N ALA A 325 -11.42 1.16 -5.34
CA ALA A 325 -11.92 0.91 -3.99
C ALA A 325 -11.56 2.07 -3.05
N PRO A 326 -12.51 2.66 -2.30
CA PRO A 326 -12.20 3.68 -1.31
C PRO A 326 -11.39 3.08 -0.15
N GLY A 327 -10.23 3.68 0.13
CA GLY A 327 -9.35 3.30 1.24
C GLY A 327 -9.79 3.91 2.57
N PRO A 328 -9.48 3.28 3.71
CA PRO A 328 -9.80 3.81 5.03
C PRO A 328 -8.92 5.02 5.39
N GLN A 329 -9.53 6.12 5.85
CA GLN A 329 -8.79 7.37 6.18
C GLN A 329 -8.10 7.36 7.54
N VAL A 330 -8.78 6.83 8.56
CA VAL A 330 -8.39 6.93 9.97
C VAL A 330 -7.55 5.72 10.38
N ARG A 331 -8.19 4.54 10.38
CA ARG A 331 -7.58 3.26 10.72
C ARG A 331 -7.75 2.32 9.55
N PRO A 332 -6.66 1.69 9.06
CA PRO A 332 -6.80 0.56 8.16
C PRO A 332 -7.62 -0.52 8.87
N VAL A 333 -8.87 -0.68 8.47
CA VAL A 333 -9.61 -1.91 8.78
C VAL A 333 -9.15 -2.90 7.74
N LEU A 334 -8.65 -4.04 8.20
CA LEU A 334 -8.35 -5.14 7.30
C LEU A 334 -9.69 -5.74 6.90
N GLY A 335 -10.24 -5.19 5.82
CA GLY A 335 -11.18 -5.94 5.01
C GLY A 335 -10.49 -7.21 4.51
N PRO A 336 -11.24 -8.20 4.03
CA PRO A 336 -10.64 -9.17 3.14
C PRO A 336 -10.12 -8.37 1.94
N VAL A 337 -8.84 -7.93 1.95
CA VAL A 337 -8.02 -7.82 0.74
C VAL A 337 -8.46 -9.02 -0.05
N VAL A 338 -9.14 -8.84 -1.20
CA VAL A 338 -9.92 -9.88 -1.91
C VAL A 338 -9.05 -11.11 -2.06
N GLU A 339 -9.05 -11.86 -0.98
CA GLU A 339 -8.40 -13.10 -0.79
C GLU A 339 -9.49 -13.93 -1.43
N MET A 340 -9.14 -14.72 -2.44
CA MET A 340 -9.69 -16.06 -2.38
C MET A 340 -9.26 -16.59 -1.01
N ALA A 341 -10.05 -16.26 0.01
CA ALA A 341 -9.69 -16.46 1.40
C ALA A 341 -9.39 -17.93 1.48
N LEU A 342 -8.14 -18.26 1.83
CA LEU A 342 -7.78 -19.66 2.01
C LEU A 342 -8.86 -20.24 2.92
N PRO A 343 -9.55 -21.31 2.47
CA PRO A 343 -10.66 -21.87 3.22
C PRO A 343 -10.28 -21.98 4.70
N LYS A 344 -11.19 -21.59 5.60
CA LYS A 344 -10.94 -21.58 7.06
C LYS A 344 -10.29 -22.87 7.57
N ARG A 345 -10.56 -23.98 6.88
CA ARG A 345 -9.93 -25.29 7.08
C ARG A 345 -8.40 -25.23 6.96
N ILE A 346 -7.86 -24.71 5.85
CA ILE A 346 -6.43 -24.62 5.57
C ILE A 346 -5.71 -23.73 6.58
N VAL A 347 -6.30 -22.58 6.90
CA VAL A 347 -5.76 -21.64 7.89
C VAL A 347 -5.63 -22.33 9.25
N LYS A 348 -6.71 -22.96 9.74
CA LYS A 348 -6.71 -23.66 11.03
C LYS A 348 -5.74 -24.83 11.09
N GLU A 349 -5.58 -25.58 9.99
CA GLU A 349 -4.62 -26.68 9.96
C GLU A 349 -3.18 -26.20 9.96
N THR A 350 -2.89 -25.10 9.25
CA THR A 350 -1.57 -24.47 9.25
C THR A 350 -1.22 -23.95 10.63
N GLU A 351 -2.14 -23.22 11.29
CA GLU A 351 -1.97 -22.75 12.67
C GLU A 351 -1.68 -23.91 13.64
N ARG A 352 -2.41 -25.02 13.51
CA ARG A 352 -2.21 -26.21 14.35
C ARG A 352 -0.87 -26.89 14.10
N LEU A 353 -0.45 -27.06 12.84
CA LEU A 353 0.86 -27.64 12.50
C LEU A 353 2.02 -26.81 13.08
N MET A 354 1.88 -25.49 13.13
CA MET A 354 2.88 -24.59 13.72
C MET A 354 2.84 -24.58 15.25
N ALA A 355 1.64 -24.64 15.85
CA ALA A 355 1.47 -24.63 17.30
C ALA A 355 1.84 -25.96 17.96
N GLU A 356 1.58 -27.08 17.28
CA GLU A 356 1.79 -28.45 17.75
C GLU A 356 2.74 -29.19 16.80
N PRO A 357 4.06 -28.92 16.87
CA PRO A 357 5.03 -29.58 16.01
C PRO A 357 5.04 -31.10 16.26
N VAL A 358 5.06 -31.87 15.17
CA VAL A 358 5.09 -33.34 15.24
C VAL A 358 6.56 -33.79 15.28
N PRO A 359 6.97 -34.64 16.23
CA PRO A 359 8.34 -35.13 16.28
C PRO A 359 8.79 -35.76 14.96
N GLY A 360 9.90 -35.27 14.40
CA GLY A 360 10.44 -35.76 13.14
C GLY A 360 9.66 -35.36 11.89
N ILE A 361 8.67 -34.46 11.97
CA ILE A 361 7.95 -33.95 10.80
C ILE A 361 7.91 -32.42 10.84
N SER A 362 8.34 -31.79 9.76
CA SER A 362 8.18 -30.36 9.52
C SER A 362 7.31 -30.16 8.29
N ALA A 363 6.33 -29.25 8.36
CA ALA A 363 5.49 -28.89 7.23
C ALA A 363 5.29 -27.37 7.24
N VAL A 364 5.88 -26.68 6.26
CA VAL A 364 5.90 -25.21 6.20
C VAL A 364 5.24 -24.76 4.90
N PRO A 365 4.25 -23.86 4.94
CA PRO A 365 3.63 -23.33 3.72
C PRO A 365 4.60 -22.46 2.93
N HIS A 366 4.60 -22.61 1.61
CA HIS A 366 5.43 -21.82 0.69
C HIS A 366 5.03 -20.34 0.73
N ASP A 367 6.00 -19.44 0.57
CA ASP A 367 5.78 -17.99 0.73
C ASP A 367 4.88 -17.38 -0.36
N ASP A 368 4.83 -18.01 -1.53
CA ASP A 368 4.08 -17.57 -2.71
C ASP A 368 2.73 -18.27 -2.89
N ASN A 369 2.56 -19.47 -2.32
CA ASN A 369 1.31 -20.24 -2.42
C ASN A 369 1.03 -20.98 -1.11
N LEU A 370 0.08 -20.46 -0.34
CA LEU A 370 -0.29 -21.01 0.97
C LEU A 370 -1.07 -22.34 0.90
N ARG A 371 -1.42 -22.81 -0.31
CA ARG A 371 -1.91 -24.18 -0.54
C ARG A 371 -0.78 -25.18 -0.76
N TYR A 372 0.45 -24.71 -0.90
CA TYR A 372 1.64 -25.53 -1.14
C TYR A 372 2.52 -25.57 0.11
N PHE A 373 3.01 -26.75 0.48
CA PHE A 373 3.81 -26.97 1.68
C PHE A 373 5.09 -27.71 1.34
N ASP A 374 6.20 -27.19 1.86
CA ASP A 374 7.47 -27.90 1.92
C ASP A 374 7.46 -28.78 3.18
N VAL A 375 7.59 -30.09 2.98
CA VAL A 375 7.50 -31.07 4.04
C VAL A 375 8.82 -31.81 4.20
N GLN A 376 9.25 -32.02 5.43
CA GLN A 376 10.38 -32.88 5.78
C GLN A 376 9.93 -33.93 6.78
N ILE A 377 10.21 -35.21 6.49
CA ILE A 377 9.91 -36.34 7.36
C ILE A 377 11.22 -37.05 7.69
N HIS A 378 11.48 -37.24 8.98
CA HIS A 378 12.58 -38.04 9.49
C HIS A 378 12.19 -39.52 9.42
N GLY A 379 13.11 -40.34 8.94
CA GLY A 379 12.93 -41.78 8.89
C GLY A 379 12.75 -42.37 10.30
N PRO A 380 11.76 -43.25 10.51
CA PRO A 380 11.50 -43.85 11.82
C PRO A 380 12.69 -44.66 12.34
N SER A 381 12.86 -44.68 13.66
CA SER A 381 13.82 -45.59 14.33
C SER A 381 13.48 -47.05 14.03
N GLN A 382 14.49 -47.91 13.96
CA GLN A 382 14.37 -49.34 13.65
C GLN A 382 13.81 -49.64 12.25
N SER A 383 13.74 -48.63 11.37
CA SER A 383 13.40 -48.79 9.96
C SER A 383 14.67 -48.71 9.10
N PRO A 384 14.65 -49.20 7.84
CA PRO A 384 15.76 -48.97 6.91
C PRO A 384 15.98 -47.49 6.55
N TYR A 385 15.06 -46.61 6.95
CA TYR A 385 15.10 -45.17 6.67
C TYR A 385 15.65 -44.36 7.85
N GLU A 386 15.96 -45.00 8.97
CA GLU A 386 16.50 -44.36 10.17
C GLU A 386 17.70 -43.44 9.86
N GLY A 387 17.68 -42.24 10.43
CA GLY A 387 18.69 -41.20 10.21
C GLY A 387 18.55 -40.43 8.90
N GLY A 388 17.64 -40.81 8.00
CA GLY A 388 17.31 -40.06 6.79
C GLY A 388 16.33 -38.92 7.03
N VAL A 389 16.47 -37.84 6.24
CA VAL A 389 15.54 -36.72 6.14
C VAL A 389 14.99 -36.67 4.72
N PHE A 390 13.71 -36.99 4.58
CA PHE A 390 13.03 -37.06 3.28
C PHE A 390 12.24 -35.77 3.04
N LYS A 391 12.54 -35.10 1.93
CA LYS A 391 11.78 -33.94 1.45
C LYS A 391 10.58 -34.39 0.62
N LEU A 392 9.42 -33.83 0.91
CA LEU A 392 8.16 -34.03 0.21
C LEU A 392 7.58 -32.66 -0.15
N GLU A 393 6.76 -32.64 -1.20
CA GLU A 393 5.84 -31.53 -1.45
C GLU A 393 4.41 -31.98 -1.12
N LEU A 394 3.61 -31.03 -0.61
CA LEU A 394 2.19 -31.23 -0.37
C LEU A 394 1.41 -30.05 -0.96
N PHE A 395 0.38 -30.36 -1.74
CA PHE A 395 -0.49 -29.36 -2.36
C PHE A 395 -1.97 -29.61 -2.01
N LEU A 396 -2.66 -28.53 -1.63
CA LEU A 396 -4.07 -28.51 -1.29
C LEU A 396 -4.91 -28.00 -2.48
N PRO A 397 -5.63 -28.88 -3.21
CA PRO A 397 -6.43 -28.47 -4.36
C PRO A 397 -7.60 -27.55 -3.97
N ASP A 398 -8.22 -26.89 -4.94
CA ASP A 398 -9.24 -25.87 -4.68
C ASP A 398 -10.45 -26.40 -3.91
N ASP A 399 -10.81 -27.66 -4.17
CA ASP A 399 -11.89 -28.42 -3.55
C ASP A 399 -11.49 -29.07 -2.20
N TYR A 400 -10.27 -28.88 -1.72
CA TYR A 400 -9.86 -29.32 -0.38
C TYR A 400 -10.77 -28.71 0.71
N PRO A 401 -11.29 -29.48 1.68
CA PRO A 401 -10.94 -30.86 2.03
C PRO A 401 -11.81 -31.96 1.40
N MET A 402 -12.65 -31.65 0.41
CA MET A 402 -13.48 -32.68 -0.24
C MET A 402 -12.63 -33.66 -1.04
N THR A 403 -11.57 -33.16 -1.68
CA THR A 403 -10.55 -33.97 -2.34
C THR A 403 -9.28 -34.03 -1.48
N PRO A 404 -8.57 -35.17 -1.45
CA PRO A 404 -7.34 -35.34 -0.68
C PRO A 404 -6.23 -34.39 -1.14
N PRO A 405 -5.26 -34.08 -0.26
CA PRO A 405 -4.08 -33.36 -0.65
C PRO A 405 -3.23 -34.21 -1.59
N LYS A 406 -2.53 -33.55 -2.53
CA LYS A 406 -1.56 -34.20 -3.41
C LYS A 406 -0.20 -34.17 -2.75
N ILE A 407 0.39 -35.34 -2.52
CA ILE A 407 1.68 -35.48 -1.82
C ILE A 407 2.62 -36.36 -2.64
N ARG A 408 3.88 -35.94 -2.77
CA ARG A 408 4.94 -36.79 -3.35
C ARG A 408 6.30 -36.53 -2.72
N PHE A 409 7.15 -37.55 -2.76
CA PHE A 409 8.55 -37.45 -2.40
C PHE A 409 9.34 -36.67 -3.45
N LEU A 410 10.13 -35.70 -3.00
CA LEU A 410 11.18 -35.05 -3.79
C LEU A 410 12.51 -35.79 -3.64
N THR A 411 12.74 -36.38 -2.46
CA THR A 411 13.92 -37.21 -2.18
C THR A 411 13.71 -38.60 -2.77
N LYS A 412 14.69 -39.11 -3.53
CA LYS A 412 14.64 -40.48 -4.06
C LYS A 412 14.64 -41.48 -2.91
N ILE A 413 13.76 -42.47 -2.97
CA ILE A 413 13.58 -43.49 -1.93
C ILE A 413 13.36 -44.86 -2.57
N PHE A 414 13.91 -45.91 -1.96
CA PHE A 414 13.66 -47.29 -2.33
C PHE A 414 12.58 -47.87 -1.40
N HIS A 415 11.31 -47.80 -1.82
CA HIS A 415 10.16 -48.18 -1.00
C HIS A 415 9.07 -48.83 -1.87
N PRO A 416 8.44 -49.96 -1.46
CA PRO A 416 7.48 -50.69 -2.30
C PRO A 416 6.23 -49.86 -2.65
N ASN A 417 5.78 -49.01 -1.73
CA ASN A 417 4.61 -48.13 -1.92
C ASN A 417 4.92 -46.75 -2.53
N VAL A 418 6.16 -46.48 -2.98
CA VAL A 418 6.54 -45.19 -3.60
C VAL A 418 7.14 -45.44 -4.99
N ASP A 419 6.67 -44.72 -6.01
CA ASP A 419 7.18 -44.89 -7.37
C ASP A 419 8.39 -44.00 -7.70
N LYS A 420 8.90 -44.13 -8.94
CA LYS A 420 10.05 -43.35 -9.44
C LYS A 420 9.80 -41.85 -9.51
N LEU A 421 8.55 -41.40 -9.51
CA LEU A 421 8.16 -39.97 -9.50
C LEU A 421 7.89 -39.46 -8.08
N GLY A 422 8.02 -40.33 -7.06
CA GLY A 422 7.78 -40.01 -5.66
C GLY A 422 6.30 -40.09 -5.24
N ARG A 423 5.39 -40.57 -6.11
CA ARG A 423 3.97 -40.72 -5.75
C ARG A 423 3.82 -41.83 -4.73
N ILE A 424 2.85 -41.69 -3.83
CA ILE A 424 2.66 -42.59 -2.68
C ILE A 424 1.37 -43.39 -2.89
N CYS A 425 1.42 -44.72 -2.73
CA CYS A 425 0.22 -45.53 -2.54
C CYS A 425 -0.09 -45.61 -1.05
N LEU A 426 -1.03 -44.77 -0.61
CA LEU A 426 -1.52 -44.76 0.76
C LEU A 426 -3.05 -44.62 0.70
N ASP A 427 -3.76 -45.55 1.33
CA ASP A 427 -5.21 -45.67 1.16
C ASP A 427 -5.99 -44.45 1.69
N VAL A 428 -5.47 -43.77 2.72
CA VAL A 428 -6.05 -42.50 3.21
C VAL A 428 -5.94 -41.34 2.21
N LEU A 429 -5.13 -41.46 1.15
CA LEU A 429 -5.04 -40.49 0.05
C LEU A 429 -5.91 -40.89 -1.16
N LYS A 430 -6.63 -42.02 -1.07
CA LYS A 430 -7.47 -42.56 -2.15
C LYS A 430 -8.87 -42.91 -1.62
N ASN A 431 -9.12 -44.18 -1.32
CA ASN A 431 -10.47 -44.69 -1.05
C ASN A 431 -10.95 -44.34 0.35
N ASN A 432 -10.03 -44.28 1.32
CA ASN A 432 -10.31 -43.95 2.71
C ASN A 432 -9.99 -42.48 3.04
N TRP A 433 -9.99 -41.60 2.03
CA TRP A 433 -9.99 -40.17 2.28
C TRP A 433 -11.31 -39.75 2.92
N SER A 434 -11.21 -38.92 3.96
CA SER A 434 -12.35 -38.24 4.56
C SER A 434 -11.98 -36.77 4.80
N PRO A 435 -12.88 -35.81 4.51
CA PRO A 435 -12.66 -34.40 4.84
C PRO A 435 -12.40 -34.12 6.33
N ALA A 436 -12.67 -35.09 7.21
CA ALA A 436 -12.35 -35.02 8.63
C ALA A 436 -10.85 -35.24 8.93
N LEU A 437 -10.12 -35.96 8.07
CA LEU A 437 -8.68 -36.22 8.24
C LEU A 437 -7.89 -34.91 8.15
N GLN A 438 -6.86 -34.79 8.99
CA GLN A 438 -6.02 -33.60 9.07
C GLN A 438 -4.69 -33.81 8.35
N ILE A 439 -4.07 -32.74 7.86
CA ILE A 439 -2.72 -32.78 7.26
C ILE A 439 -1.74 -33.51 8.20
N ARG A 440 -1.78 -33.20 9.50
CA ARG A 440 -1.00 -33.89 10.54
C ARG A 440 -1.17 -35.41 10.50
N THR A 441 -2.40 -35.89 10.44
CA THR A 441 -2.73 -37.33 10.42
C THR A 441 -2.14 -38.00 9.19
N ILE A 442 -2.25 -37.35 8.03
CA ILE A 442 -1.71 -37.87 6.77
C ILE A 442 -0.19 -37.99 6.83
N LEU A 443 0.49 -36.95 7.32
CA LEU A 443 1.95 -36.94 7.44
C LEU A 443 2.43 -38.03 8.43
N LEU A 444 1.71 -38.24 9.53
CA LEU A 444 1.97 -39.35 10.46
C LEU A 444 1.75 -40.71 9.80
N SER A 445 0.71 -40.88 8.98
CA SER A 445 0.49 -42.12 8.23
C SER A 445 1.61 -42.39 7.21
N ILE A 446 2.16 -41.35 6.57
CA ILE A 446 3.33 -41.49 5.69
C ILE A 446 4.57 -41.91 6.49
N GLN A 447 4.81 -41.29 7.66
CA GLN A 447 5.92 -41.69 8.52
C GLN A 447 5.76 -43.13 9.04
N ALA A 448 4.53 -43.56 9.37
CA ALA A 448 4.24 -44.94 9.75
C ALA A 448 4.47 -45.93 8.60
N LEU A 449 4.10 -45.55 7.36
CA LEU A 449 4.35 -46.35 6.16
C LEU A 449 5.85 -46.59 5.93
N LEU A 450 6.71 -45.61 6.22
CA LEU A 450 8.16 -45.80 6.20
C LEU A 450 8.62 -46.82 7.26
N GLY A 451 7.96 -46.86 8.42
CA GLY A 451 8.28 -47.83 9.48
C GLY A 451 7.86 -49.25 9.13
N ALA A 452 6.75 -49.40 8.40
CA ALA A 452 6.19 -50.69 7.99
C ALA A 452 5.79 -50.68 6.49
N PRO A 453 6.77 -50.88 5.58
CA PRO A 453 6.50 -50.97 4.16
C PRO A 453 5.53 -52.12 3.83
N ASN A 454 4.60 -51.91 2.90
CA ASN A 454 3.60 -52.92 2.53
C ASN A 454 3.86 -53.44 1.09
N PRO A 455 4.54 -54.57 0.91
CA PRO A 455 4.81 -55.13 -0.41
C PRO A 455 3.57 -55.77 -1.08
N ASP A 456 2.45 -55.91 -0.38
CA ASP A 456 1.21 -56.49 -0.92
C ASP A 456 0.31 -55.48 -1.64
N ASP A 457 0.50 -54.18 -1.39
CA ASP A 457 -0.14 -53.08 -2.14
C ASP A 457 0.90 -52.12 -2.77
N PRO A 458 1.74 -52.60 -3.71
CA PRO A 458 2.88 -51.83 -4.16
C PRO A 458 2.54 -50.82 -5.26
N LEU A 459 3.27 -49.71 -5.28
CA LEU A 459 3.31 -48.80 -6.43
C LEU A 459 4.54 -49.07 -7.32
N ALA A 460 5.61 -49.62 -6.73
CA ALA A 460 6.82 -50.03 -7.41
C ALA A 460 6.91 -51.56 -7.40
N ALA A 461 6.44 -52.21 -8.47
CA ALA A 461 6.35 -53.67 -8.55
C ALA A 461 7.72 -54.37 -8.50
N ASP A 462 8.76 -53.74 -9.06
CA ASP A 462 10.14 -54.20 -9.00
C ASP A 462 10.70 -54.19 -7.58
N VAL A 463 10.46 -53.09 -6.86
CA VAL A 463 10.84 -52.96 -5.44
C VAL A 463 10.08 -54.00 -4.62
N ALA A 464 8.76 -54.08 -4.75
CA ALA A 464 7.93 -55.02 -4.00
C ALA A 464 8.31 -56.48 -4.22
N LYS A 465 8.66 -56.87 -5.46
CA LYS A 465 9.21 -58.19 -5.77
C LYS A 465 10.50 -58.45 -4.98
N SER A 466 11.42 -57.48 -4.94
CA SER A 466 12.65 -57.60 -4.13
C SER A 466 12.36 -57.78 -2.64
N TRP A 467 11.36 -57.08 -2.09
CA TRP A 467 10.95 -57.23 -0.70
C TRP A 467 10.35 -58.62 -0.41
N LYS A 468 9.58 -59.19 -1.36
CA LYS A 468 8.99 -60.53 -1.24
C LYS A 468 10.00 -61.67 -1.42
N GLU A 469 10.96 -61.51 -2.32
CA GLU A 469 11.95 -62.55 -2.62
C GLU A 469 13.10 -62.59 -1.61
N ASN A 470 13.61 -61.41 -1.20
CA ASN A 470 14.70 -61.32 -0.22
C ASN A 470 14.61 -60.01 0.56
N GLU A 471 13.84 -60.04 1.63
CA GLU A 471 13.60 -58.90 2.50
C GLU A 471 14.90 -58.31 3.08
N GLN A 472 15.86 -59.14 3.49
CA GLN A 472 17.12 -58.67 4.06
C GLN A 472 17.94 -57.87 3.04
N ALA A 473 18.01 -58.33 1.79
CA ALA A 473 18.68 -57.61 0.71
C ALA A 473 17.95 -56.31 0.35
N ALA A 474 16.62 -56.32 0.36
CA ALA A 474 15.81 -55.12 0.13
C ALA A 474 16.02 -54.07 1.24
N ILE A 475 16.06 -54.49 2.51
CA ILE A 475 16.38 -53.64 3.66
C ILE A 475 17.80 -53.05 3.53
N ALA A 476 18.78 -53.83 3.12
CA ALA A 476 20.15 -53.35 2.90
C ALA A 476 20.20 -52.27 1.80
N THR A 477 19.47 -52.50 0.69
CA THR A 477 19.35 -51.54 -0.42
C THR A 477 18.66 -50.25 0.02
N ALA A 478 17.57 -50.35 0.79
CA ALA A 478 16.87 -49.20 1.34
C ALA A 478 17.78 -48.36 2.27
N LYS A 479 18.59 -49.00 3.12
CA LYS A 479 19.59 -48.32 3.96
C LYS A 479 20.65 -47.60 3.13
N GLU A 480 21.13 -48.21 2.05
CA GLU A 480 22.10 -47.57 1.14
C GLU A 480 21.49 -46.33 0.46
N TRP A 481 20.25 -46.43 -0.03
CA TRP A 481 19.55 -45.31 -0.64
C TRP A 481 19.30 -44.17 0.34
N THR A 482 18.92 -44.49 1.58
CA THR A 482 18.79 -43.50 2.66
C THR A 482 20.09 -42.73 2.86
N LYS A 483 21.24 -43.44 2.94
CA LYS A 483 22.55 -42.80 3.07
C LYS A 483 22.89 -41.91 1.88
N LYS A 484 22.54 -42.36 0.66
CA LYS A 484 22.91 -41.69 -0.59
C LYS A 484 22.07 -40.45 -0.89
N TYR A 485 20.77 -40.48 -0.61
CA TYR A 485 19.83 -39.47 -1.08
C TYR A 485 19.17 -38.66 0.03
N ALA A 486 19.12 -39.19 1.26
CA ALA A 486 18.34 -38.61 2.36
C ALA A 486 19.22 -38.13 3.53
N GLN A 487 20.54 -38.07 3.39
CA GLN A 487 21.41 -37.42 4.39
C GLN A 487 21.37 -35.90 4.21
N GLN A 488 21.35 -35.15 5.32
CA GLN A 488 21.62 -33.72 5.28
C GLN A 488 23.09 -33.50 4.88
N PRO A 489 23.40 -32.55 3.98
CA PRO A 489 24.78 -32.17 3.69
C PRO A 489 25.49 -31.59 4.92
#